data_AF-A0A536A2H8-F1
#
_entry.id   AF-A0A536A2H8-F1
#
_cell.length_a   1.000
_cell.length_b   1.000
_cell.length_c   1.000
_cell.angle_alpha   90.00
_cell.angle_beta   90.00
_cell.angle_gamma   90.00
#
_symmetry.space_group_name_H-M   'P 1'
#
loop_
_entity.id
_entity.type
_entity.pdbx_description
1 polymer ?
#
loop_
_entity_poly.entity_id
_entity_poly.type
_entity_poly.pdbx_seq_one_letter_code
_entity_poly.pdbx_strand_id
1 'polypeptide(L)'
;MVGGSPLVVAGVGGFKGGQANTLRFLGRRARLQLNGVLPPGTYRLALSNLTDEAGNHLAEASTALVVTKSADTVAPTVVSVRSTATQLFVTYSESVFLDATNAAKPAAYTSTNGALNASLTAMSVVRAGSPAREAYYGGAFFGRASYDGTGVTFNYSQPLPAAPGYSLQISNTDTPVTDLANALNPTPTTATFSTVPDTIAPTSTSVVETLRGPGFANTLDSGDVLQVTFSEPMWVPGNASIRVTDADCGTPTPSGPATCGGGLTNTV
;
A
#
# COMPACT_ATOMS: atom_id res chain seq x y z
N MET A 1 39.66 3.74 2.10
CA MET A 1 38.57 2.95 2.71
C MET A 1 38.49 3.34 4.18
N VAL A 2 37.54 4.21 4.54
CA VAL A 2 37.33 4.61 5.95
C VAL A 2 36.10 3.85 6.43
N GLY A 3 36.33 2.74 7.13
CA GLY A 3 35.28 1.94 7.76
C GLY A 3 34.58 2.78 8.82
N GLY A 4 33.26 2.92 8.68
CA GLY A 4 32.45 3.65 9.66
C GLY A 4 32.42 2.91 10.99
N SER A 5 33.02 3.54 12.01
CA SER A 5 33.06 3.14 13.41
C SER A 5 31.67 2.83 14.00
N PRO A 6 31.46 1.67 14.65
CA PRO A 6 30.18 1.32 15.27
C PRO A 6 30.01 2.00 16.63
N LEU A 7 28.83 2.58 16.88
CA LEU A 7 28.40 3.03 18.19
C LEU A 7 28.11 1.80 19.10
N VAL A 8 28.62 1.79 20.33
CA VAL A 8 28.45 0.69 21.29
C VAL A 8 27.34 1.03 22.29
N VAL A 9 26.44 0.07 22.58
CA VAL A 9 25.35 0.21 23.56
C VAL A 9 25.60 -0.72 24.75
N ALA A 10 25.77 -0.15 25.94
CA ALA A 10 25.82 -0.90 27.19
C ALA A 10 24.44 -0.89 27.88
N GLY A 11 23.58 -1.85 27.52
CA GLY A 11 22.34 -2.16 28.22
C GLY A 11 21.14 -1.25 27.93
N VAL A 12 20.06 -1.83 27.40
CA VAL A 12 18.75 -1.19 27.32
C VAL A 12 17.92 -1.66 28.53
N GLY A 13 17.91 -0.86 29.59
CA GLY A 13 17.10 -1.10 30.79
C GLY A 13 15.60 -1.05 30.49
N GLY A 14 14.82 -1.91 31.16
CA GLY A 14 13.46 -2.26 30.81
C GLY A 14 12.50 -1.08 30.61
N PHE A 15 11.92 -1.00 29.42
CA PHE A 15 10.76 -0.16 29.13
C PHE A 15 9.51 -0.79 29.75
N LYS A 16 8.83 -0.08 30.65
CA LYS A 16 7.43 -0.38 30.98
C LYS A 16 6.55 0.21 29.88
N GLY A 17 6.14 -0.66 28.94
CA GLY A 17 5.24 -0.35 27.84
C GLY A 17 5.89 -0.54 26.47
N GLY A 18 5.56 -1.64 25.78
CA GLY A 18 5.95 -1.95 24.39
C GLY A 18 7.46 -2.16 24.18
N GLN A 19 7.90 -3.40 23.94
CA GLN A 19 9.33 -3.69 23.80
C GLN A 19 9.92 -3.09 22.51
N ALA A 20 10.81 -2.09 22.60
CA ALA A 20 11.67 -1.73 21.48
C ALA A 20 12.71 -2.84 21.26
N ASN A 21 12.57 -3.63 20.20
CA ASN A 21 13.54 -4.67 19.88
C ASN A 21 14.41 -4.18 18.73
N THR A 22 15.73 -4.12 18.98
CA THR A 22 16.82 -3.68 18.09
C THR A 22 16.93 -2.18 17.75
N LEU A 23 17.76 -1.47 18.53
CA LEU A 23 18.52 -0.33 18.00
C LEU A 23 19.67 -0.88 17.15
N ARG A 24 19.69 -0.61 15.85
CA ARG A 24 20.84 -0.90 14.97
C ARG A 24 21.55 0.40 14.61
N PHE A 25 22.86 0.44 14.83
CA PHE A 25 23.72 1.56 14.43
C PHE A 25 24.46 1.24 13.14
N LEU A 26 24.52 2.19 12.21
CA LEU A 26 25.34 2.13 11.01
C LEU A 26 26.03 3.49 10.83
N GLY A 27 27.32 3.57 11.18
CA GLY A 27 28.05 4.82 11.30
C GLY A 27 27.32 5.81 12.23
N ARG A 28 26.96 6.99 11.72
CA ARG A 28 26.30 8.06 12.48
C ARG A 28 24.78 7.92 12.61
N ARG A 29 24.18 6.81 12.14
CA ARG A 29 22.73 6.61 12.10
C ARG A 29 22.30 5.48 13.04
N ALA A 30 21.17 5.67 13.71
CA ALA A 30 20.50 4.64 14.51
C ALA A 30 19.10 4.38 13.94
N ARG A 31 18.68 3.12 13.90
CA ARG A 31 17.29 2.74 13.61
C ARG A 31 16.66 2.15 14.85
N LEU A 32 15.59 2.78 15.33
CA LEU A 32 14.69 2.26 16.35
C LEU A 32 13.47 1.64 15.66
N GLN A 33 13.19 0.37 15.95
CA GLN A 33 11.98 -0.30 15.48
C GLN A 33 11.10 -0.63 16.69
N LEU A 34 9.88 -0.10 16.68
CA LEU A 34 8.86 -0.41 17.67
C LEU A 34 8.20 -1.75 17.30
N ASN A 35 7.88 -2.57 18.29
CA ASN A 35 7.22 -3.87 18.09
C ASN A 35 5.70 -3.83 18.31
N GLY A 36 5.13 -2.63 18.48
CA GLY A 36 3.73 -2.42 18.79
C GLY A 36 3.29 -1.01 18.42
N VAL A 37 2.00 -0.75 18.57
CA VAL A 37 1.37 0.54 18.27
C VAL A 37 1.50 1.44 19.49
N LEU A 38 1.99 2.66 19.29
CA LEU A 38 1.94 3.74 20.28
C LEU A 38 0.71 4.62 19.98
N PRO A 39 -0.10 4.99 20.99
CA PRO A 39 -1.21 5.91 20.78
C PRO A 39 -0.72 7.30 20.32
N PRO A 40 -1.62 8.17 19.83
CA PRO A 40 -1.28 9.57 19.62
C PRO A 40 -0.75 10.23 20.89
N GLY A 41 0.28 11.07 20.74
CA GLY A 41 0.88 11.77 21.86
C GLY A 41 2.32 12.19 21.64
N THR A 42 2.89 12.77 22.69
CA THR A 42 4.28 13.22 22.73
C THR A 42 5.09 12.25 23.56
N TYR A 43 6.11 11.67 22.93
CA TYR A 43 7.00 10.68 23.53
C TYR A 43 8.38 11.28 23.76
N ARG A 44 8.95 11.00 24.93
CA ARG A 44 10.35 11.28 25.21
C ARG A 44 11.17 10.02 24.96
N LEU A 45 12.05 10.06 23.97
CA LEU A 45 13.05 9.03 23.75
C LEU A 45 14.30 9.39 24.56
N ALA A 46 14.51 8.68 25.66
CA ALA A 46 15.74 8.80 26.45
C ALA A 46 16.86 7.98 25.79
N LEU A 47 18.01 8.61 25.61
CA LEU A 47 19.25 8.00 25.12
C LEU A 47 20.24 7.93 26.29
N SER A 48 20.67 6.72 26.63
CA SER A 48 21.63 6.48 27.70
C SER A 48 22.75 5.57 27.23
N ASN A 49 23.89 5.65 27.92
CA ASN A 49 25.06 4.78 27.70
C ASN A 49 25.55 4.72 26.25
N LEU A 50 25.41 5.84 25.52
CA LEU A 50 25.99 6.02 24.20
C LEU A 50 27.34 6.72 24.36
N THR A 51 28.40 6.07 23.89
CA THR A 51 29.75 6.63 23.82
C THR A 51 30.31 6.51 22.41
N ASP A 52 31.18 7.45 22.03
CA ASP A 52 32.02 7.27 20.85
C ASP A 52 33.19 6.31 21.13
N GLU A 53 34.03 6.06 20.12
CA GLU A 53 35.19 5.17 20.25
C GLU A 53 36.26 5.70 21.21
N ALA A 54 36.30 7.02 21.45
CA ALA A 54 37.21 7.64 22.41
C ALA A 54 36.64 7.59 23.85
N GLY A 55 35.45 7.01 24.04
CA GLY A 55 34.78 6.93 25.33
C GLY A 55 34.05 8.20 25.74
N ASN A 56 33.93 9.20 24.85
CA ASN A 56 33.17 10.40 25.15
C ASN A 56 31.68 10.07 25.19
N HIS A 57 31.01 10.46 26.27
CA HIS A 57 29.56 10.31 26.40
C HIS A 57 28.81 11.29 25.50
N LEU A 58 27.59 10.90 25.13
CA LEU A 58 26.64 11.82 24.51
C LEU A 58 26.44 13.05 25.39
N ALA A 59 26.45 14.25 24.78
CA ALA A 59 26.21 15.50 25.50
C ALA A 59 24.85 15.47 26.21
N GLU A 60 24.79 16.03 27.43
CA GLU A 60 23.60 15.98 28.30
C GLU A 60 22.34 16.52 27.60
N ALA A 61 22.48 17.62 26.85
CA ALA A 61 21.41 18.22 26.06
C ALA A 61 20.88 17.33 24.92
N SER A 62 21.57 16.24 24.58
CA SER A 62 21.20 15.30 23.53
C SER A 62 20.74 13.94 24.08
N THR A 63 20.64 13.78 25.40
CA THR A 63 20.20 12.53 26.05
C THR A 63 18.68 12.32 26.00
N ALA A 64 17.92 13.27 25.47
CA ALA A 64 16.49 13.14 25.27
C ALA A 64 16.07 13.76 23.94
N LEU A 65 15.29 13.00 23.17
CA LEU A 65 14.62 13.48 21.98
C LEU A 65 13.11 13.46 22.21
N VAL A 66 12.40 14.40 21.60
CA VAL A 66 10.94 14.45 21.63
C VAL A 66 10.42 14.01 20.27
N VAL A 67 9.49 13.06 20.28
CA VAL A 67 8.80 12.58 19.09
C VAL A 67 7.31 12.78 19.31
N THR A 68 6.67 13.54 18.44
CA THR A 68 5.21 13.75 18.48
C THR A 68 4.55 12.89 17.41
N LYS A 69 3.53 12.12 17.81
CA LYS A 69 2.64 11.41 16.90
C LYS A 69 1.27 12.06 16.98
N SER A 70 0.85 12.70 15.89
CA SER A 70 -0.49 13.27 15.77
C SER A 70 -1.57 12.21 15.87
N ALA A 71 -2.73 12.60 16.41
CA ALA A 71 -3.92 11.77 16.38
C ALA A 71 -4.37 11.56 14.94
N ASP A 72 -4.81 10.33 14.70
CA ASP A 72 -5.54 10.05 13.47
C ASP A 72 -7.00 10.44 13.69
N THR A 73 -7.52 11.31 12.84
CA THR A 73 -8.90 11.82 12.93
C THR A 73 -9.75 11.40 11.75
N VAL A 74 -9.17 10.68 10.80
CA VAL A 74 -9.87 10.18 9.63
C VAL A 74 -10.15 8.71 9.88
N ALA A 75 -11.40 8.30 9.66
CA ALA A 75 -11.78 6.91 9.74
C ALA A 75 -11.45 6.22 8.40
N PRO A 76 -11.04 4.95 8.43
CA PRO A 76 -10.75 4.24 7.20
C PRO A 76 -12.07 3.95 6.48
N THR A 77 -12.02 3.91 5.16
CA THR A 77 -13.15 3.51 4.31
C THR A 77 -12.73 2.35 3.41
N VAL A 78 -13.69 1.56 2.92
CA VAL A 78 -13.40 0.51 1.94
C VAL A 78 -13.39 1.12 0.54
N VAL A 79 -12.24 1.08 -0.12
CA VAL A 79 -12.05 1.61 -1.47
C VAL A 79 -12.45 0.57 -2.52
N SER A 80 -12.10 -0.70 -2.30
CA SER A 80 -12.48 -1.76 -3.22
C SER A 80 -12.56 -3.12 -2.55
N VAL A 81 -13.46 -3.96 -3.06
CA VAL A 81 -13.54 -5.39 -2.75
C VAL A 81 -13.54 -6.16 -4.06
N ARG A 82 -12.66 -7.14 -4.16
CA ARG A 82 -12.56 -8.02 -5.32
C ARG A 82 -12.45 -9.46 -4.85
N SER A 83 -12.89 -10.38 -5.69
CA SER A 83 -12.82 -11.80 -5.36
C SER A 83 -12.50 -12.62 -6.60
N THR A 84 -11.76 -13.69 -6.40
CA THR A 84 -11.63 -14.80 -7.35
C THR A 84 -12.36 -16.02 -6.78
N ALA A 85 -12.34 -17.14 -7.48
CA ALA A 85 -12.86 -18.39 -6.92
C ALA A 85 -12.13 -18.80 -5.63
N THR A 86 -10.89 -18.36 -5.37
CA THR A 86 -10.10 -18.85 -4.22
C THR A 86 -9.67 -17.77 -3.24
N GLN A 87 -9.82 -16.49 -3.59
CA GLN A 87 -9.29 -15.40 -2.78
C GLN A 87 -10.23 -14.19 -2.70
N LEU A 88 -10.18 -13.52 -1.55
CA LEU A 88 -10.83 -12.23 -1.31
C LEU A 88 -9.76 -11.14 -1.17
N PHE A 89 -9.98 -10.01 -1.80
CA PHE A 89 -9.13 -8.83 -1.74
C PHE A 89 -9.96 -7.65 -1.25
N VAL A 90 -9.45 -6.95 -0.23
CA VAL A 90 -10.08 -5.76 0.34
C VAL A 90 -9.04 -4.66 0.43
N THR A 91 -9.37 -3.48 -0.08
CA THR A 91 -8.50 -2.30 -0.05
C THR A 91 -9.18 -1.19 0.74
N TYR A 92 -8.43 -0.59 1.65
CA TYR A 92 -8.87 0.51 2.50
C TYR A 92 -8.29 1.85 2.00
N SER A 93 -8.92 2.97 2.39
CA SER A 93 -8.45 4.31 2.02
C SER A 93 -7.14 4.70 2.69
N GLU A 94 -6.76 3.98 3.74
CA GLU A 94 -5.54 4.21 4.50
C GLU A 94 -5.02 2.93 5.14
N SER A 95 -3.91 3.04 5.87
CA SER A 95 -3.24 1.86 6.41
C SER A 95 -4.01 1.25 7.58
N VAL A 96 -4.41 -0.01 7.44
CA VAL A 96 -4.99 -0.81 8.52
C VAL A 96 -3.96 -1.84 9.00
N PHE A 97 -3.72 -1.88 10.32
CA PHE A 97 -2.77 -2.83 10.88
C PHE A 97 -3.43 -4.21 11.01
N LEU A 98 -3.13 -5.09 10.04
CA LEU A 98 -3.64 -6.47 9.90
C LEU A 98 -4.07 -7.14 11.23
N ASP A 99 -3.12 -7.35 12.14
CA ASP A 99 -3.36 -8.11 13.37
C ASP A 99 -3.87 -7.23 14.53
N ALA A 100 -3.55 -5.93 14.55
CA ALA A 100 -3.89 -5.02 15.65
C ALA A 100 -5.30 -4.43 15.55
N THR A 101 -5.86 -4.35 14.34
CA THR A 101 -7.13 -3.66 14.09
C THR A 101 -8.23 -4.55 13.51
N ASN A 102 -8.12 -5.86 13.73
CA ASN A 102 -9.04 -6.89 13.24
C ASN A 102 -9.17 -6.99 11.70
N ALA A 103 -8.46 -6.17 10.92
CA ALA A 103 -8.52 -6.18 9.46
C ALA A 103 -8.15 -7.56 8.87
N ALA A 104 -7.26 -8.31 9.51
CA ALA A 104 -6.90 -9.67 9.11
C ALA A 104 -7.74 -10.78 9.78
N LYS A 105 -8.73 -10.45 10.61
CA LYS A 105 -9.56 -11.46 11.29
C LYS A 105 -10.72 -11.86 10.37
N PRO A 106 -10.83 -13.16 10.00
CA PRO A 106 -11.95 -13.64 9.18
C PRO A 106 -13.33 -13.28 9.71
N ALA A 107 -13.50 -13.25 11.03
CA ALA A 107 -14.76 -12.90 11.68
C ALA A 107 -15.25 -11.47 11.38
N ALA A 108 -14.37 -10.56 10.95
CA ALA A 108 -14.75 -9.21 10.53
C ALA A 108 -15.46 -9.16 9.16
N TYR A 109 -15.56 -10.31 8.46
CA TYR A 109 -16.11 -10.43 7.11
C TYR A 109 -17.22 -11.47 7.12
N THR A 110 -18.45 -11.05 6.87
CA THR A 110 -19.61 -11.94 6.92
C THR A 110 -20.53 -11.75 5.72
N SER A 111 -21.38 -12.73 5.46
CA SER A 111 -22.41 -12.63 4.42
C SER A 111 -23.64 -13.44 4.83
N THR A 112 -24.82 -12.98 4.43
CA THR A 112 -26.06 -13.76 4.54
C THR A 112 -26.22 -14.74 3.37
N ASN A 113 -25.42 -14.59 2.30
CA ASN A 113 -25.40 -15.54 1.19
C ASN A 113 -24.68 -16.82 1.64
N GLY A 114 -25.38 -17.96 1.56
CA GLY A 114 -24.86 -19.25 2.05
C GLY A 114 -23.54 -19.67 1.41
N ALA A 115 -23.36 -19.47 0.10
CA ALA A 115 -22.13 -19.86 -0.60
C ALA A 115 -20.94 -18.97 -0.23
N LEU A 116 -21.17 -17.65 -0.15
CA LEU A 116 -20.12 -16.73 0.31
C LEU A 116 -19.79 -16.98 1.79
N ASN A 117 -20.79 -17.13 2.65
CA ASN A 117 -20.57 -17.40 4.07
C ASN A 117 -19.76 -18.70 4.29
N ALA A 118 -20.05 -19.75 3.51
CA ALA A 118 -19.30 -20.99 3.56
C ALA A 118 -17.83 -20.81 3.14
N SER A 119 -17.55 -19.95 2.15
CA SER A 119 -16.19 -19.64 1.69
C SER A 119 -15.42 -18.74 2.68
N LEU A 120 -16.11 -17.82 3.35
CA LEU A 120 -15.56 -16.95 4.40
C LEU A 120 -15.27 -17.73 5.70
N THR A 121 -16.08 -18.74 5.99
CA THR A 121 -15.90 -19.58 7.19
C THR A 121 -14.53 -20.25 7.15
N ALA A 122 -13.70 -20.02 8.18
CA ALA A 122 -12.33 -20.52 8.26
C ALA A 122 -11.39 -20.08 7.12
N MET A 123 -11.70 -18.98 6.42
CA MET A 123 -10.73 -18.37 5.50
C MET A 123 -9.47 -17.92 6.25
N SER A 124 -8.35 -17.83 5.54
CA SER A 124 -7.05 -17.50 6.14
C SER A 124 -6.44 -16.25 5.52
N VAL A 125 -5.86 -15.38 6.35
CA VAL A 125 -5.17 -14.18 5.86
C VAL A 125 -3.87 -14.58 5.13
N VAL A 126 -3.66 -13.98 3.96
CA VAL A 126 -2.44 -14.11 3.18
C VAL A 126 -1.40 -13.12 3.71
N ARG A 127 -0.31 -13.63 4.30
CA ARG A 127 0.75 -12.80 4.89
C ARG A 127 1.77 -12.33 3.83
N ALA A 128 2.48 -11.26 4.16
CA ALA A 128 3.57 -10.71 3.36
C ALA A 128 4.62 -11.77 3.00
N GLY A 129 5.11 -11.76 1.75
CA GLY A 129 6.12 -12.69 1.24
C GLY A 129 5.61 -14.09 0.86
N SER A 130 4.28 -14.31 0.86
CA SER A 130 3.70 -15.57 0.36
C SER A 130 3.54 -15.56 -1.17
N PRO A 131 3.69 -16.71 -1.86
CA PRO A 131 3.54 -16.79 -3.33
C PRO A 131 2.20 -16.24 -3.84
N ALA A 132 1.13 -16.45 -3.06
CA ALA A 132 -0.21 -15.97 -3.39
C ALA A 132 -0.32 -14.43 -3.35
N ARG A 133 0.43 -13.75 -2.48
CA ARG A 133 0.51 -12.27 -2.46
C ARG A 133 1.43 -11.75 -3.57
N GLU A 134 2.55 -12.40 -3.81
CA GLU A 134 3.48 -12.06 -4.91
C GLU A 134 2.80 -12.16 -6.28
N ALA A 135 1.87 -13.10 -6.47
CA ALA A 135 1.08 -13.23 -7.69
C ALA A 135 0.11 -12.04 -7.93
N TYR A 136 -0.38 -11.39 -6.86
CA TYR A 136 -1.29 -10.25 -6.96
C TYR A 136 -0.56 -8.91 -7.16
N TYR A 137 0.60 -8.74 -6.50
CA TYR A 137 1.37 -7.49 -6.55
C TYR A 137 2.47 -7.47 -7.63
N GLY A 138 2.76 -8.61 -8.27
CA GLY A 138 3.87 -8.74 -9.21
C GLY A 138 5.21 -8.60 -8.49
N GLY A 139 6.05 -9.63 -8.51
CA GLY A 139 7.33 -9.68 -7.78
C GLY A 139 8.42 -8.68 -8.23
N ALA A 140 8.08 -7.54 -8.80
CA ALA A 140 9.02 -6.55 -9.32
C ALA A 140 8.51 -5.10 -9.18
N PHE A 141 8.23 -4.65 -7.95
CA PHE A 141 8.33 -3.22 -7.64
C PHE A 141 8.65 -2.93 -6.18
N PHE A 142 8.27 -3.84 -5.29
CA PHE A 142 8.70 -3.79 -3.91
C PHE A 142 9.53 -5.05 -3.66
N GLY A 143 10.73 -4.91 -3.10
CA GLY A 143 11.54 -6.07 -2.72
C GLY A 143 10.79 -7.02 -1.77
N ARG A 144 11.44 -8.12 -1.36
CA ARG A 144 10.95 -9.18 -0.45
C ARG A 144 10.30 -8.74 0.90
N ALA A 145 10.06 -7.45 1.12
CA ALA A 145 9.13 -6.91 2.08
C ALA A 145 8.29 -5.81 1.41
N SER A 146 7.06 -6.13 0.99
CA SER A 146 6.04 -5.12 0.69
C SER A 146 4.79 -5.34 1.52
N TYR A 147 4.72 -4.57 2.59
CA TYR A 147 3.48 -4.21 3.24
C TYR A 147 3.06 -2.89 2.57
N ASP A 148 2.00 -2.92 1.77
CA ASP A 148 1.42 -1.71 1.15
C ASP A 148 0.49 -0.95 2.12
N GLY A 149 0.31 -1.45 3.35
CA GLY A 149 -0.47 -0.81 4.41
C GLY A 149 -1.98 -0.90 4.27
N THR A 150 -2.48 -0.85 3.05
CA THR A 150 -3.89 -0.58 2.71
C THR A 150 -4.65 -1.80 2.21
N GLY A 151 -3.95 -2.86 1.77
CA GLY A 151 -4.55 -4.08 1.22
C GLY A 151 -4.58 -5.27 2.19
N VAL A 152 -5.68 -6.01 2.21
CA VAL A 152 -5.82 -7.30 2.88
C VAL A 152 -6.25 -8.36 1.88
N THR A 153 -5.60 -9.52 1.93
CA THR A 153 -5.92 -10.66 1.08
C THR A 153 -6.21 -11.89 1.93
N PHE A 154 -7.23 -12.64 1.56
CA PHE A 154 -7.58 -13.92 2.19
C PHE A 154 -7.60 -15.04 1.16
N ASN A 155 -7.23 -16.25 1.57
CA ASN A 155 -7.58 -17.47 0.87
C ASN A 155 -8.87 -18.02 1.47
N TYR A 156 -9.87 -18.29 0.62
CA TYR A 156 -11.08 -18.98 1.04
C TYR A 156 -10.76 -20.40 1.50
N SER A 157 -11.57 -20.91 2.43
CA SER A 157 -11.47 -22.30 2.90
C SER A 157 -11.96 -23.31 1.85
N GLN A 158 -12.80 -22.84 0.92
CA GLN A 158 -13.31 -23.59 -0.22
C GLN A 158 -13.56 -22.61 -1.39
N PRO A 159 -13.57 -23.11 -2.64
CA PRO A 159 -13.81 -22.24 -3.78
C PRO A 159 -15.19 -21.56 -3.72
N LEU A 160 -15.22 -20.25 -3.93
CA LEU A 160 -16.43 -19.46 -4.09
C LEU A 160 -17.02 -19.71 -5.49
N PRO A 161 -18.28 -20.17 -5.61
CA PRO A 161 -18.92 -20.35 -6.91
C PRO A 161 -19.03 -19.05 -7.71
N ALA A 162 -19.09 -19.16 -9.03
CA ALA A 162 -19.32 -18.00 -9.89
C ALA A 162 -20.76 -17.47 -9.70
N ALA A 163 -20.90 -16.18 -9.41
CA ALA A 163 -22.17 -15.48 -9.30
C ALA A 163 -22.02 -14.01 -9.71
N PRO A 164 -23.05 -13.40 -10.32
CA PRO A 164 -22.99 -12.03 -10.84
C PRO A 164 -22.91 -10.97 -9.72
N GLY A 165 -23.18 -11.36 -8.48
CA GLY A 165 -23.13 -10.47 -7.34
C GLY A 165 -23.16 -11.22 -6.02
N TYR A 166 -22.21 -10.87 -5.16
CA TYR A 166 -22.19 -11.19 -3.74
C TYR A 166 -22.28 -9.91 -2.92
N SER A 167 -22.86 -10.02 -1.73
CA SER A 167 -22.86 -8.95 -0.73
C SER A 167 -22.03 -9.39 0.47
N LEU A 168 -21.06 -8.57 0.83
CA LEU A 168 -20.12 -8.76 1.91
C LEU A 168 -20.33 -7.66 2.95
N GLN A 169 -20.47 -8.04 4.20
CA GLN A 169 -20.41 -7.14 5.35
C GLN A 169 -18.99 -7.14 5.89
N ILE A 170 -18.41 -5.95 6.05
CA ILE A 170 -17.07 -5.72 6.58
C ILE A 170 -17.20 -4.90 7.86
N SER A 171 -16.46 -5.27 8.90
CA SER A 171 -16.49 -4.65 10.23
C SER A 171 -17.85 -4.82 10.90
N ASN A 172 -18.00 -5.86 11.72
CA ASN A 172 -19.21 -6.04 12.54
C ASN A 172 -18.96 -5.61 13.99
N THR A 173 -20.03 -5.51 14.79
CA THR A 173 -19.96 -5.06 16.19
C THR A 173 -19.06 -5.94 17.06
N ASP A 174 -18.98 -7.25 16.77
CA ASP A 174 -18.19 -8.20 17.55
C ASP A 174 -16.71 -8.19 17.18
N THR A 175 -16.39 -7.81 15.95
CA THR A 175 -15.04 -7.72 15.39
C THR A 175 -14.90 -6.48 14.52
N PRO A 176 -14.87 -5.28 15.14
CA PRO A 176 -14.80 -4.02 14.40
C PRO A 176 -13.43 -3.87 13.76
N VAL A 177 -13.40 -3.52 12.47
CA VAL A 177 -12.17 -3.10 11.78
C VAL A 177 -11.89 -1.65 12.16
N THR A 178 -10.65 -1.38 12.55
CA THR A 178 -10.20 -0.03 12.91
C THR A 178 -8.94 0.37 12.14
N ASP A 179 -8.62 1.67 12.13
CA ASP A 179 -7.24 2.16 12.16
C ASP A 179 -7.04 2.83 13.52
N LEU A 180 -5.80 3.13 13.93
CA LEU A 180 -5.38 3.92 15.10
C LEU A 180 -6.46 4.59 16.02
N ALA A 181 -7.39 3.79 16.56
CA ALA A 181 -8.63 4.15 17.28
C ALA A 181 -9.88 4.62 16.49
N ASN A 182 -9.86 4.82 15.16
CA ASN A 182 -11.09 5.10 14.40
C ASN A 182 -11.70 3.80 13.87
N ALA A 183 -13.02 3.65 14.04
CA ALA A 183 -13.76 2.55 13.43
C ALA A 183 -13.95 2.81 11.93
N LEU A 184 -13.96 1.73 11.14
CA LEU A 184 -14.29 1.78 9.71
C LEU A 184 -15.57 2.60 9.47
N ASN A 185 -15.61 3.42 8.43
CA ASN A 185 -16.77 4.25 8.11
C ASN A 185 -17.26 3.98 6.68
N PRO A 186 -18.52 3.55 6.50
CA PRO A 186 -19.51 3.19 7.52
C PRO A 186 -19.19 1.87 8.26
N THR A 187 -19.74 1.66 9.46
CA THR A 187 -19.70 0.37 10.16
C THR A 187 -21.11 -0.14 10.45
N PRO A 188 -21.51 -1.33 9.97
CA PRO A 188 -20.78 -2.17 9.02
C PRO A 188 -20.73 -1.55 7.61
N THR A 189 -19.66 -1.82 6.87
CA THR A 189 -19.59 -1.48 5.44
C THR A 189 -20.18 -2.64 4.64
N THR A 190 -21.16 -2.33 3.78
CA THR A 190 -21.64 -3.28 2.76
C THR A 190 -20.85 -3.07 1.48
N ALA A 191 -20.19 -4.12 1.00
CA ALA A 191 -19.51 -4.14 -0.29
C ALA A 191 -20.13 -5.21 -1.20
N THR A 192 -20.10 -4.96 -2.50
CA THR A 192 -20.55 -5.91 -3.51
C THR A 192 -19.42 -6.24 -4.48
N PHE A 193 -19.41 -7.48 -4.97
CA PHE A 193 -18.47 -7.92 -5.99
C PHE A 193 -19.06 -9.04 -6.83
N SER A 194 -18.54 -9.24 -8.04
CA SER A 194 -18.86 -10.36 -8.92
C SER A 194 -17.69 -11.35 -8.94
N THR A 195 -17.99 -12.62 -9.19
CA THR A 195 -17.00 -13.67 -9.48
C THR A 195 -17.18 -14.27 -10.88
N VAL A 196 -18.17 -13.77 -11.64
CA VAL A 196 -18.29 -14.12 -13.06
C VAL A 196 -17.08 -13.52 -13.77
N PRO A 197 -16.39 -14.30 -14.63
CA PRO A 197 -15.29 -13.77 -15.43
C PRO A 197 -15.75 -12.54 -16.20
N ASP A 198 -14.95 -11.49 -16.12
CA ASP A 198 -15.14 -10.34 -16.97
C ASP A 198 -14.85 -10.74 -18.42
N THR A 199 -15.81 -10.50 -19.30
CA THR A 199 -15.72 -10.81 -20.74
C THR A 199 -15.70 -9.55 -21.58
N ILE A 200 -15.84 -8.38 -20.95
CA ILE A 200 -15.76 -7.09 -21.61
C ILE A 200 -14.32 -6.63 -21.48
N ALA A 201 -13.70 -6.24 -22.60
CA ALA A 201 -12.34 -5.73 -22.57
C ALA A 201 -12.36 -4.25 -22.17
N PRO A 202 -11.41 -3.78 -21.34
CA PRO A 202 -11.31 -2.38 -20.99
C PRO A 202 -10.96 -1.56 -22.23
N THR A 203 -11.63 -0.42 -22.39
CA THR A 203 -11.33 0.56 -23.43
C THR A 203 -10.82 1.84 -22.78
N SER A 204 -9.91 2.55 -23.44
CA SER A 204 -9.61 3.93 -23.03
C SER A 204 -10.75 4.82 -23.51
N THR A 205 -11.31 5.62 -22.60
CA THR A 205 -12.43 6.52 -22.88
C THR A 205 -11.99 7.97 -23.06
N SER A 206 -10.88 8.37 -22.44
CA SER A 206 -10.26 9.68 -22.64
C SER A 206 -8.78 9.69 -22.26
N VAL A 207 -8.06 10.65 -22.82
CA VAL A 207 -6.74 11.08 -22.36
C VAL A 207 -6.75 12.60 -22.30
N VAL A 208 -6.40 13.17 -21.15
CA VAL A 208 -6.33 14.62 -20.97
C VAL A 208 -5.04 15.00 -20.26
N GLU A 209 -4.47 16.12 -20.64
CA GLU A 209 -3.40 16.78 -19.88
C GLU A 209 -4.03 17.43 -18.64
N THR A 210 -3.64 17.00 -17.45
CA THR A 210 -4.19 17.50 -16.17
C THR A 210 -3.28 18.51 -15.49
N LEU A 211 -2.00 18.50 -15.81
CA LEU A 211 -1.04 19.47 -15.33
C LEU A 211 -0.07 19.79 -16.46
N ARG A 212 0.11 21.10 -16.68
CA ARG A 212 1.17 21.67 -17.50
C ARG A 212 2.40 21.92 -16.62
N GLY A 213 3.51 21.31 -16.98
CA GLY A 213 4.83 21.57 -16.43
C GLY A 213 5.34 22.97 -16.79
N PRO A 214 6.48 23.39 -16.22
CA PRO A 214 7.06 24.71 -16.47
C PRO A 214 7.74 24.84 -17.85
N GLY A 215 7.59 23.85 -18.73
CA GLY A 215 8.30 23.76 -19.99
C GLY A 215 7.70 24.62 -21.11
N PHE A 216 7.96 24.22 -22.36
CA PHE A 216 7.64 25.00 -23.53
C PHE A 216 6.14 24.96 -23.84
N ALA A 217 5.58 26.14 -24.12
CA ALA A 217 4.19 26.22 -24.57
C ALA A 217 3.99 25.38 -25.85
N ASN A 218 2.87 24.65 -25.89
CA ASN A 218 2.47 23.78 -27.01
C ASN A 218 3.38 22.56 -27.24
N THR A 219 4.08 22.08 -26.21
CA THR A 219 4.90 20.86 -26.26
C THR A 219 4.48 19.95 -25.11
N LEU A 220 4.49 18.63 -25.31
CA LEU A 220 4.41 17.67 -24.21
C LEU A 220 5.82 17.46 -23.66
N ASP A 221 6.09 17.86 -22.43
CA ASP A 221 7.44 17.91 -21.87
C ASP A 221 7.55 17.48 -20.40
N SER A 222 8.76 17.65 -19.85
CA SER A 222 9.11 17.20 -18.52
C SER A 222 8.31 17.96 -17.44
N GLY A 223 7.39 17.24 -16.81
CA GLY A 223 6.56 17.78 -15.74
C GLY A 223 5.08 17.82 -16.11
N ASP A 224 4.75 17.61 -17.38
CA ASP A 224 3.37 17.41 -17.80
C ASP A 224 2.82 16.10 -17.25
N VAL A 225 1.53 16.10 -16.93
CA VAL A 225 0.83 14.92 -16.44
C VAL A 225 -0.35 14.62 -17.36
N LEU A 226 -0.33 13.41 -17.94
CA LEU A 226 -1.44 12.87 -18.69
C LEU A 226 -2.27 11.96 -17.78
N GLN A 227 -3.58 12.19 -17.75
CA GLN A 227 -4.54 11.30 -17.13
C GLN A 227 -5.29 10.53 -18.21
N VAL A 228 -5.15 9.21 -18.19
CA VAL A 228 -5.89 8.28 -19.04
C VAL A 228 -7.07 7.72 -18.24
N THR A 229 -8.27 7.81 -18.80
CA THR A 229 -9.47 7.20 -18.24
C THR A 229 -9.79 5.92 -19.01
N PHE A 230 -10.12 4.86 -18.27
CA PHE A 230 -10.55 3.58 -18.81
C PHE A 230 -12.02 3.31 -18.48
N SER A 231 -12.68 2.48 -19.29
CA SER A 231 -14.09 2.12 -19.12
C SER A 231 -14.37 1.34 -17.84
N GLU A 232 -13.34 0.72 -17.25
CA GLU A 232 -13.44 -0.05 -16.02
C GLU A 232 -12.08 -0.14 -15.29
N PRO A 233 -12.08 -0.53 -14.00
CA PRO A 233 -10.84 -0.76 -13.26
C PRO A 233 -10.04 -1.94 -13.82
N MET A 234 -8.76 -1.74 -14.10
CA MET A 234 -7.88 -2.77 -14.65
C MET A 234 -6.70 -3.10 -13.73
N TRP A 235 -6.11 -4.29 -13.92
CA TRP A 235 -4.80 -4.61 -13.34
C TRP A 235 -3.72 -4.24 -14.35
N VAL A 236 -2.80 -3.36 -13.93
CA VAL A 236 -1.69 -2.92 -14.77
C VAL A 236 -0.46 -3.73 -14.34
N PRO A 237 0.03 -4.67 -15.15
CA PRO A 237 1.23 -5.42 -14.79
C PRO A 237 2.45 -4.50 -14.72
N GLY A 238 3.47 -4.89 -13.96
CA GLY A 238 4.72 -4.11 -13.84
C GLY A 238 5.49 -3.94 -15.17
N ASN A 239 5.17 -4.72 -16.20
CA ASN A 239 5.70 -4.57 -17.56
C ASN A 239 4.75 -3.85 -18.53
N ALA A 240 3.66 -3.24 -18.04
CA ALA A 240 2.79 -2.42 -18.87
C ALA A 240 3.55 -1.19 -19.39
N SER A 241 3.29 -0.83 -20.64
CA SER A 241 3.87 0.37 -21.25
C SER A 241 2.80 1.22 -21.89
N ILE A 242 2.82 2.52 -21.61
CA ILE A 242 2.10 3.52 -22.41
C ILE A 242 3.11 4.13 -23.37
N ARG A 243 2.78 4.16 -24.66
CA ARG A 243 3.60 4.77 -25.69
C ARG A 243 2.91 6.02 -26.21
N VAL A 244 3.59 7.15 -26.11
CA VAL A 244 3.23 8.36 -26.84
C VAL A 244 3.93 8.31 -28.19
N THR A 245 3.20 8.60 -29.26
CA THR A 245 3.74 8.59 -30.62
C THR A 245 3.38 9.89 -31.30
N ASP A 246 4.39 10.58 -31.83
CA ASP A 246 4.22 11.85 -32.51
C ASP A 246 3.30 11.72 -33.73
N ALA A 247 2.45 12.73 -33.94
CA ALA A 247 1.49 12.79 -35.02
C ALA A 247 1.76 13.91 -36.05
N ASP A 248 2.85 14.68 -35.91
CA ASP A 248 3.14 15.83 -36.78
C ASP A 248 3.31 15.40 -38.23
N CYS A 249 3.80 14.18 -38.44
CA CYS A 249 4.02 13.61 -39.76
C CYS A 249 2.83 12.79 -40.30
N GLY A 250 1.68 12.82 -39.60
CA GLY A 250 0.45 12.12 -39.95
C GLY A 250 -0.06 11.20 -38.84
N THR A 251 -1.24 10.59 -39.04
CA THR A 251 -1.88 9.73 -38.04
C THR A 251 -0.96 8.58 -37.61
N PRO A 252 -0.59 8.49 -36.32
CA PRO A 252 0.21 7.39 -35.81
C PRO A 252 -0.51 6.06 -35.95
N THR A 253 0.26 4.99 -36.08
CA THR A 253 -0.25 3.61 -36.06
C THR A 253 0.32 2.85 -34.88
N PRO A 254 -0.21 1.67 -34.53
CA PRO A 254 0.38 0.84 -33.46
C PRO A 254 1.86 0.50 -33.68
N SER A 255 2.36 0.52 -34.92
CA SER A 255 3.78 0.30 -35.23
C SER A 255 4.67 1.53 -35.02
N GLY A 256 4.12 2.74 -34.97
CA GLY A 256 4.91 3.96 -34.75
C GLY A 256 4.41 5.21 -35.47
N PRO A 257 5.21 6.28 -35.42
CA PRO A 257 4.86 7.54 -36.05
C PRO A 257 4.89 7.38 -37.57
N ALA A 258 4.14 8.23 -38.26
CA ALA A 258 4.21 8.29 -39.71
C ALA A 258 5.61 8.75 -40.18
N THR A 259 5.99 8.36 -41.41
CA THR A 259 7.27 8.82 -41.98
C THR A 259 7.15 10.28 -42.40
N CYS A 260 8.02 11.13 -41.88
CA CYS A 260 8.05 12.54 -42.23
C CYS A 260 8.57 12.74 -43.65
N GLY A 261 7.83 13.52 -44.44
CA GLY A 261 8.29 14.10 -45.71
C GLY A 261 8.50 15.60 -45.56
N GLY A 262 9.22 16.22 -46.52
CA GLY A 262 9.22 17.68 -46.66
C GLY A 262 9.89 18.49 -45.54
N GLY A 263 10.82 17.90 -44.77
CA GLY A 263 11.57 18.64 -43.74
C GLY A 263 10.89 18.68 -42.36
N LEU A 264 9.77 17.98 -42.17
CA LEU A 264 9.19 17.72 -40.85
C LEU A 264 10.02 16.66 -40.10
N THR A 265 9.99 16.69 -38.78
CA THR A 265 10.63 15.71 -37.89
C THR A 265 9.66 15.35 -36.77
N ASN A 266 9.60 14.09 -36.36
CA ASN A 266 8.85 13.70 -35.16
C ASN A 266 9.51 14.32 -33.90
N THR A 267 8.74 14.92 -32.99
CA THR A 267 9.28 15.72 -31.88
C THR A 267 9.02 15.21 -30.45
N VAL A 268 8.55 13.97 -30.25
CA VAL A 268 8.43 13.40 -28.88
C VAL A 268 9.81 13.22 -28.24
#